data_AF-A0A831WF22-F1
#
_entry.id   AF-A0A831WF22-F1
#
_cell.length_a   1.000
_cell.length_b   1.000
_cell.length_c   1.000
_cell.angle_alpha   90.00
_cell.angle_beta   90.00
_cell.angle_gamma   90.00
#
_symmetry.space_group_name_H-M   'P 1'
#
loop_
_entity.id
_entity.type
_entity.pdbx_description
1 polymer ?
#
loop_
_entity_poly.entity_id
_entity_poly.type
_entity_poly.pdbx_seq_one_letter_code
_entity_poly.pdbx_strand_id
1 'polypeptide(L)'
;MLLTSQDLRKQEEKNLAPYAVKNSTSKGREYSEPEDPNRLPFQRDRDRIIHAKAFRRLKGKTQVFVSHYGDHYRSRLTHTLEVTQLSRDIARSLGANEDLAESIALAHDLGHTPFG
;
A
#
# COMPACT_ATOMS: atom_id res chain seq x y z
N MET A 1 -11.87 18.59 -14.43
CA MET A 1 -10.62 18.36 -15.19
C MET A 1 -9.95 17.13 -14.61
N LEU A 2 -9.53 16.16 -15.42
CA LEU A 2 -8.78 14.98 -14.94
C LEU A 2 -7.35 15.41 -14.59
N LEU A 3 -6.85 15.02 -13.42
CA LEU A 3 -5.46 15.26 -13.01
C LEU A 3 -4.54 14.27 -13.74
N THR A 4 -3.44 14.78 -14.31
CA THR A 4 -2.40 13.95 -14.94
C THR A 4 -1.36 13.50 -13.92
N SER A 5 -0.54 12.50 -14.26
CA SER A 5 0.60 12.09 -13.44
C SER A 5 1.62 13.22 -13.22
N GLN A 6 1.77 14.14 -14.18
CA GLN A 6 2.60 15.34 -14.01
C GLN A 6 2.00 16.31 -12.98
N ASP A 7 0.68 16.50 -12.98
CA ASP A 7 0.00 17.36 -12.00
C ASP A 7 0.12 16.76 -10.59
N LEU A 8 -0.03 15.44 -10.46
CA LEU A 8 0.15 14.73 -9.20
C LEU A 8 1.58 14.86 -8.66
N ARG A 9 2.61 14.75 -9.52
CA ARG A 9 4.02 14.98 -9.11
C ARG A 9 4.21 16.40 -8.59
N LYS A 10 3.65 17.42 -9.24
CA LYS A 10 3.75 18.82 -8.77
C LYS A 10 3.07 19.01 -7.41
N GLN A 11 1.93 18.37 -7.18
CA GLN A 11 1.26 18.40 -5.89
C GLN A 11 2.09 17.69 -4.81
N GLU A 12 2.66 16.53 -5.13
CA GLU A 12 3.55 15.79 -4.23
C GLU A 12 4.75 16.66 -3.79
N GLU A 13 5.41 17.32 -4.73
CA GLU A 13 6.57 18.19 -4.45
C GLU A 13 6.23 19.35 -3.51
N LYS A 14 5.00 19.87 -3.59
CA LYS A 14 4.53 20.99 -2.76
C LYS A 14 4.05 20.55 -1.38
N ASN A 15 3.43 19.38 -1.29
CA ASN A 15 2.64 18.98 -0.12
C ASN A 15 3.39 18.05 0.84
N LEU A 16 4.40 17.31 0.35
CA LEU A 16 5.17 16.40 1.20
C LEU A 16 6.26 17.13 1.98
N ALA A 17 6.55 16.61 3.18
CA ALA A 17 7.65 17.10 4.02
C ALA A 17 9.02 16.92 3.33
N PRO A 18 10.04 17.73 3.67
CA PRO A 18 11.36 17.64 3.03
C PRO A 18 12.05 16.27 3.15
N TYR A 19 11.73 15.50 4.19
CA TYR A 19 12.28 14.15 4.42
C TYR A 19 11.47 13.04 3.74
N ALA A 20 10.30 13.34 3.19
CA ALA A 20 9.42 12.31 2.64
C ALA A 20 10.00 11.76 1.33
N VAL A 21 9.87 10.44 1.14
CA VAL A 21 10.18 9.81 -0.15
C VAL A 21 9.20 10.29 -1.20
N LYS A 22 9.69 10.81 -2.32
CA LYS A 22 8.87 11.30 -3.43
C LYS A 22 8.90 10.31 -4.59
N ASN A 23 7.86 10.27 -5.41
CA ASN A 23 7.86 9.47 -6.63
C ASN A 23 8.96 9.90 -7.61
N SER A 24 9.40 11.17 -7.56
CA SER A 24 10.55 11.69 -8.32
C SER A 24 11.89 11.09 -7.88
N THR A 25 12.01 10.67 -6.62
CA THR A 25 13.22 10.07 -6.03
C THR A 25 13.24 8.53 -6.08
N SER A 26 12.22 7.91 -6.69
CA SER A 26 12.17 6.46 -6.85
C SER A 26 13.34 5.96 -7.70
N LYS A 27 13.90 4.81 -7.33
CA LYS A 27 14.92 4.12 -8.15
C LYS A 27 14.33 3.45 -9.40
N GLY A 28 13.01 3.54 -9.59
CA GLY A 28 12.30 2.88 -10.69
C GLY A 28 12.02 1.41 -10.41
N ARG A 29 11.77 0.66 -11.48
CA ARG A 29 11.44 -0.77 -11.44
C ARG A 29 12.55 -1.57 -12.11
N GLU A 30 12.70 -2.82 -11.70
CA GLU A 30 13.65 -3.76 -12.30
C GLU A 30 13.38 -3.96 -13.80
N TYR A 31 12.12 -4.10 -14.17
CA TYR A 31 11.69 -4.19 -15.57
C TYR A 31 11.11 -2.87 -16.03
N SER A 32 11.62 -2.37 -17.16
CA SER A 32 11.13 -1.14 -17.78
C SER A 32 9.67 -1.28 -18.19
N GLU A 33 8.88 -0.27 -17.88
CA GLU A 33 7.48 -0.18 -18.26
C GLU A 33 7.15 1.28 -18.61
N PRO A 34 6.19 1.52 -19.52
CA PRO A 34 5.77 2.88 -19.82
C PRO A 34 5.16 3.54 -18.58
N GLU A 35 5.38 4.85 -18.46
CA GLU A 35 4.72 5.66 -17.44
C GLU A 35 3.20 5.66 -17.64
N ASP A 36 2.46 5.76 -16.54
CA ASP A 36 1.00 5.88 -16.58
C ASP A 36 0.64 7.37 -16.68
N PRO A 37 -0.27 7.75 -17.59
CA PRO A 37 -0.63 9.16 -17.79
C PRO A 37 -1.38 9.76 -16.59
N ASN A 38 -1.96 8.94 -15.72
CA ASN A 38 -2.88 9.37 -14.67
C ASN A 38 -2.47 8.91 -13.26
N ARG A 39 -1.53 7.96 -13.13
CA ARG A 39 -1.10 7.40 -11.83
C ARG A 39 0.38 7.55 -11.59
N LEU A 40 0.73 7.83 -10.34
CA LEU A 40 2.11 7.79 -9.86
C LEU A 40 2.62 6.35 -9.65
N PRO A 41 3.94 6.11 -9.70
CA PRO A 41 4.53 4.79 -9.46
C PRO A 41 4.00 4.05 -8.22
N PHE A 42 3.94 4.70 -7.05
CA PHE A 42 3.45 4.06 -5.81
C PHE A 42 1.94 3.76 -5.85
N GLN A 43 1.15 4.56 -6.55
CA GLN A 43 -0.28 4.25 -6.78
C GLN A 43 -0.44 2.98 -7.63
N ARG A 44 0.42 2.81 -8.65
CA ARG A 44 0.44 1.60 -9.47
C ARG A 44 0.87 0.37 -8.66
N ASP A 45 1.79 0.54 -7.70
CA ASP A 45 2.22 -0.55 -6.80
C ASP A 45 1.07 -1.01 -5.93
N ARG A 46 0.38 -0.09 -5.26
CA ARG A 46 -0.83 -0.37 -4.50
C ARG A 46 -1.83 -1.17 -5.32
N ASP A 47 -2.16 -0.71 -6.53
CA ASP A 47 -3.15 -1.36 -7.38
C ASP A 47 -2.74 -2.81 -7.70
N ARG A 48 -1.46 -3.05 -8.01
CA ARG A 48 -0.93 -4.40 -8.29
C ARG A 48 -1.00 -5.31 -7.06
N ILE A 49 -0.65 -4.78 -5.88
CA ILE A 49 -0.67 -5.54 -4.61
C ILE A 49 -2.09 -6.02 -4.30
N ILE A 50 -3.08 -5.13 -4.35
CA ILE A 50 -4.48 -5.47 -4.04
C ILE A 50 -5.01 -6.57 -4.98
N HIS A 51 -4.59 -6.56 -6.25
CA HIS A 51 -5.03 -7.55 -7.24
C HIS A 51 -4.23 -8.85 -7.22
N ALA A 52 -3.15 -8.94 -6.44
CA ALA A 52 -2.31 -10.12 -6.37
C ALA A 52 -3.05 -11.32 -5.74
N LYS A 53 -2.77 -12.52 -6.25
CA LYS A 53 -3.29 -13.78 -5.68
C LYS A 53 -2.89 -13.94 -4.20
N ALA A 54 -1.68 -13.50 -3.84
CA ALA A 54 -1.19 -13.55 -2.46
C ALA A 54 -2.05 -12.69 -1.51
N PHE A 55 -2.44 -11.49 -1.93
CA PHE A 55 -3.28 -10.60 -1.13
C PHE A 55 -4.67 -11.20 -0.90
N ARG A 56 -5.28 -11.77 -1.95
CA ARG A 56 -6.58 -12.47 -1.85
C ARG A 56 -6.55 -13.64 -0.86
N ARG A 57 -5.41 -14.34 -0.77
CA ARG A 57 -5.23 -15.47 0.16
C ARG A 57 -5.20 -15.03 1.63
N LEU A 58 -4.89 -13.76 1.94
CA LEU A 58 -4.91 -13.25 3.31
C LEU A 58 -6.30 -13.37 3.95
N LYS A 59 -7.38 -13.36 3.15
CA LYS A 59 -8.75 -13.59 3.64
C LYS A 59 -8.89 -14.94 4.35
N GLY A 60 -8.21 -15.97 3.84
CA GLY A 60 -8.28 -17.34 4.37
C GLY A 60 -7.19 -17.67 5.38
N LYS A 61 -6.32 -16.72 5.73
CA LYS A 61 -5.27 -16.91 6.74
C LYS A 61 -5.67 -16.21 8.03
N THR A 62 -5.58 -16.91 9.14
CA THR A 62 -5.85 -16.34 10.45
C THR A 62 -4.67 -15.51 10.95
N GLN A 63 -4.97 -14.50 11.76
CA GLN A 63 -3.99 -13.75 12.55
C GLN A 63 -4.09 -14.27 13.99
N VAL A 64 -3.13 -15.06 14.44
CA VAL A 64 -2.94 -15.56 15.83
C VAL A 64 -3.94 -16.62 16.33
N PHE A 65 -5.21 -16.66 15.90
CA PHE A 65 -6.19 -17.64 16.42
C PHE A 65 -6.81 -18.53 15.34
N VAL A 66 -7.00 -19.81 15.63
CA VAL A 66 -7.73 -20.74 14.74
C VAL A 66 -9.20 -20.33 14.73
N SER A 67 -9.75 -20.02 13.55
CA SER A 67 -11.06 -19.36 13.36
C SER A 67 -12.30 -20.19 13.74
N HIS A 68 -12.15 -21.30 14.46
CA HIS A 68 -13.23 -22.28 14.68
C HIS A 68 -14.11 -22.01 15.91
N TYR A 69 -13.91 -20.91 16.65
CA TYR A 69 -14.59 -20.70 17.95
C TYR A 69 -15.35 -19.37 18.11
N GLY A 70 -15.52 -18.53 17.06
CA GLY A 70 -16.16 -17.22 17.19
C GLY A 70 -16.14 -16.35 15.94
N ASP A 71 -17.17 -15.52 15.77
CA ASP A 71 -17.47 -14.79 14.52
C ASP A 71 -16.59 -13.55 14.26
N HIS A 72 -15.76 -13.17 15.22
CA HIS A 72 -14.99 -11.90 15.21
C HIS A 72 -13.47 -12.07 15.23
N TYR A 73 -12.95 -13.25 14.89
CA TYR A 73 -11.49 -13.42 14.78
C TYR A 73 -10.91 -12.67 13.58
N ARG A 74 -9.78 -12.01 13.80
CA ARG A 74 -9.05 -11.31 12.74
C ARG A 74 -8.42 -12.33 11.78
N SER A 75 -8.70 -12.13 10.49
CA SER A 75 -7.86 -12.66 9.42
C SER A 75 -6.62 -11.78 9.23
N ARG A 76 -5.63 -12.28 8.50
CA ARG A 76 -4.52 -11.46 8.02
C ARG A 76 -5.02 -10.32 7.14
N LEU A 77 -6.06 -10.54 6.35
CA LEU A 77 -6.64 -9.47 5.54
C LEU A 77 -7.19 -8.34 6.41
N THR A 78 -8.00 -8.65 7.43
CA THR A 78 -8.56 -7.62 8.32
C THR A 78 -7.45 -6.89 9.08
N HIS A 79 -6.43 -7.61 9.54
CA HIS A 79 -5.24 -7.00 10.15
C HIS A 79 -4.52 -6.07 9.17
N THR A 80 -4.27 -6.51 7.94
CA THR A 80 -3.63 -5.69 6.89
C THR A 80 -4.43 -4.43 6.60
N LEU A 81 -5.77 -4.49 6.57
CA LEU A 81 -6.61 -3.31 6.39
C LEU A 81 -6.48 -2.32 7.56
N GLU A 82 -6.46 -2.79 8.80
CA GLU A 82 -6.24 -1.96 9.99
C GLU A 82 -4.85 -1.30 9.98
N VAL A 83 -3.80 -2.08 9.68
CA VAL A 83 -2.43 -1.56 9.56
C VAL A 83 -2.33 -0.53 8.44
N THR A 84 -3.01 -0.77 7.31
CA THR A 84 -3.03 0.16 6.17
C THR A 84 -3.68 1.48 6.55
N GLN A 85 -4.83 1.45 7.23
CA GLN A 85 -5.51 2.65 7.70
C GLN A 85 -4.62 3.48 8.64
N LEU A 86 -4.06 2.84 9.67
CA LEU A 86 -3.15 3.52 10.62
C LEU A 86 -1.89 4.06 9.94
N SER A 87 -1.30 3.29 9.02
CA SER A 87 -0.11 3.71 8.26
C SER A 87 -0.37 4.97 7.44
N ARG A 88 -1.53 5.04 6.79
CA ARG A 88 -1.94 6.22 6.00
C ARG A 88 -2.16 7.44 6.89
N ASP A 89 -2.85 7.28 8.01
CA ASP A 89 -3.13 8.40 8.92
C ASP A 89 -1.86 8.96 9.56
N ILE A 90 -0.93 8.08 9.94
CA ILE A 90 0.41 8.48 10.43
C ILE A 90 1.19 9.17 9.31
N ALA A 91 1.24 8.59 8.10
CA ALA A 91 1.95 9.19 6.98
C ALA A 91 1.42 10.60 6.64
N ARG A 92 0.10 10.77 6.57
CA ARG A 92 -0.54 12.06 6.31
C ARG A 92 -0.22 13.09 7.39
N SER A 93 -0.31 12.68 8.66
CA SER A 93 -0.02 13.56 9.81
C SER A 93 1.44 14.02 9.84
N LEU A 94 2.35 13.18 9.35
CA LEU A 94 3.78 13.48 9.24
C LEU A 94 4.18 14.10 7.88
N GLY A 95 3.23 14.38 6.98
CA GLY A 95 3.56 14.83 5.62
C GLY A 95 4.44 13.85 4.83
N ALA A 96 4.41 12.56 5.18
CA ALA A 96 5.07 11.49 4.44
C ALA A 96 4.20 11.01 3.27
N ASN A 97 4.78 10.18 2.39
CA ASN A 97 4.10 9.71 1.20
C ASN A 97 3.04 8.65 1.53
N GLU A 98 1.76 9.04 1.47
CA GLU A 98 0.62 8.19 1.82
C GLU A 98 0.50 6.96 0.90
N ASP A 99 0.67 7.13 -0.41
CA ASP A 99 0.57 6.03 -1.38
C ASP A 99 1.69 4.99 -1.19
N LEU A 100 2.91 5.43 -0.83
CA LEU A 100 4.01 4.54 -0.49
C LEU A 100 3.74 3.77 0.81
N ALA A 101 3.32 4.47 1.87
CA ALA A 101 3.00 3.87 3.16
C ALA A 101 1.88 2.81 3.03
N GLU A 102 0.83 3.14 2.29
CA GLU A 102 -0.26 2.22 1.96
C GLU A 102 0.23 1.00 1.20
N SER A 103 1.05 1.18 0.16
CA SER A 103 1.61 0.07 -0.63
C SER A 103 2.43 -0.89 0.24
N ILE A 104 3.30 -0.37 1.11
CA ILE A 104 4.10 -1.18 2.04
C ILE A 104 3.18 -1.93 3.01
N ALA A 105 2.22 -1.23 3.62
CA ALA A 105 1.29 -1.83 4.58
C ALA A 105 0.44 -2.94 3.96
N LEU A 106 -0.02 -2.79 2.72
CA LEU A 106 -0.78 -3.83 2.01
C LEU A 106 0.07 -5.05 1.67
N ALA A 107 1.37 -4.85 1.41
CA ALA A 107 2.28 -5.92 0.99
C ALA A 107 2.99 -6.63 2.15
N HIS A 108 3.09 -6.02 3.34
CA HIS A 108 3.99 -6.47 4.40
C HIS A 108 3.76 -7.93 4.84
N ASP A 109 2.51 -8.39 4.74
CA ASP A 109 2.09 -9.69 5.26
C ASP A 109 1.83 -10.75 4.17
N LEU A 110 2.17 -10.46 2.91
CA LEU A 110 1.94 -11.38 1.78
C LEU A 110 2.71 -12.70 1.90
N GLY A 111 3.90 -12.66 2.51
CA GLY A 111 4.84 -13.78 2.59
C GLY A 111 4.55 -14.81 3.67
N HIS A 112 3.59 -14.56 4.56
CA HIS A 112 3.37 -15.41 5.71
C HIS A 112 2.92 -16.84 5.34
N THR A 113 3.45 -17.83 6.04
CA THR A 113 3.07 -19.24 5.86
C THR A 113 1.64 -19.51 6.36
N PRO A 114 1.02 -20.64 5.95
CA PRO A 114 -0.23 -21.09 6.59
C PRO A 114 -0.05 -21.19 8.11
N PHE A 115 -1.05 -20.74 8.87
CA PHE A 115 -1.09 -20.75 10.35
C PHE A 115 -0.13 -19.81 11.10
N GLY A 116 0.60 -18.93 10.39
CA GLY A 116 1.71 -18.19 11.01
C GLY A 116 3.01 -18.83 10.58
#